data_AF-A0A0S7ZKM1-F1
#
_entry.id   AF-A0A0S7ZKM1-F1
#
_cell.length_a   1.000
_cell.length_b   1.000
_cell.length_c   1.000
_cell.angle_alpha   90.00
_cell.angle_beta   90.00
_cell.angle_gamma   90.00
#
_symmetry.space_group_name_H-M   'P 1'
#
loop_
_entity.id
_entity.type
_entity.pdbx_description
1 polymer ?
#
loop_
_entity_poly.entity_id
_entity_poly.type
_entity_poly.pdbx_seq_one_letter_code
_entity_poly.pdbx_strand_id
1 'polypeptide(L)'
;MISPGDIDPPAASKWTIEQVLGMNYLWYPVVGNHELPGDGSEVYYGSNMEWLRVYNYDANGSGTQPDIVNTGPSGCPETTYSFDYDNAHFVVLNDYCDNHGDNVTDGDITEHLYNWLTSDLAATNKEHIFVIGHQPAYPQPDADNGRARKMKDSLNAYPVNRDRFWNLLKSAGVVAYICGHTHNYSAVEINGVWQLNSGHARGAYRDSHDGVYDYIDIIHSGRLTSKIKALH
;
A
#
# COMPACT_ATOMS: atom_id res chain seq x y z
N MET A 1 -2.21 -6.32 -9.55
CA MET A 1 -1.03 -6.05 -8.70
C MET A 1 -1.29 -4.83 -7.84
N ILE A 2 -0.87 -4.87 -6.58
CA ILE A 2 -0.89 -3.72 -5.68
C ILE A 2 0.55 -3.26 -5.45
N SER A 3 0.83 -1.96 -5.54
CA SER A 3 2.15 -1.38 -5.25
C SER A 3 2.06 -0.48 -4.02
N PRO A 4 2.78 -0.79 -2.91
CA PRO A 4 2.61 -0.10 -1.62
C PRO A 4 3.32 1.27 -1.56
N GLY A 5 3.16 2.10 -2.59
CA GLY A 5 3.71 3.46 -2.69
C GLY A 5 5.12 3.56 -3.28
N ASP A 6 5.58 4.81 -3.43
CA ASP A 6 6.84 5.23 -4.05
C ASP A 6 6.99 4.70 -5.49
N ILE A 7 5.99 5.04 -6.31
CA ILE A 7 5.83 4.64 -7.70
C ILE A 7 6.12 5.80 -8.68
N ASP A 8 6.61 6.92 -8.18
CA ASP A 8 6.93 8.13 -8.94
C ASP A 8 7.92 7.93 -10.12
N PRO A 9 7.67 8.54 -11.29
CA PRO A 9 6.40 9.08 -11.74
C PRO A 9 5.40 7.92 -12.04
N PRO A 10 4.15 7.99 -11.56
CA PRO A 10 3.21 6.87 -11.68
C PRO A 10 2.86 6.55 -13.14
N ALA A 11 2.88 7.54 -14.03
CA ALA A 11 2.72 7.32 -15.47
C ALA A 11 3.81 6.41 -16.08
N ALA A 12 5.06 6.57 -15.64
CA ALA A 12 6.18 5.74 -16.11
C ALA A 12 6.10 4.32 -15.54
N SER A 13 5.69 4.19 -14.28
CA SER A 13 5.39 2.90 -13.65
C SER A 13 4.25 2.17 -14.39
N LYS A 14 3.15 2.86 -14.71
CA LYS A 14 2.05 2.30 -15.52
C LYS A 14 2.54 1.85 -16.89
N TRP A 15 3.29 2.70 -17.60
CA TRP A 15 3.85 2.35 -18.91
C TRP A 15 4.68 1.07 -18.84
N THR A 16 5.54 0.94 -17.83
CA THR A 16 6.37 -0.26 -17.63
C THR A 16 5.51 -1.51 -17.40
N ILE A 17 4.49 -1.40 -16.55
CA ILE A 17 3.53 -2.49 -16.30
C ILE A 17 2.85 -2.90 -17.61
N GLU A 18 2.41 -1.95 -18.42
CA GLU A 18 1.76 -2.24 -19.71
C GLU A 18 2.70 -2.94 -20.69
N GLN A 19 3.98 -2.55 -20.73
CA GLN A 19 4.96 -3.19 -21.61
C GLN A 19 5.31 -4.62 -21.17
N VAL A 20 5.37 -4.88 -19.87
CA VAL A 20 5.88 -6.14 -19.33
C VAL A 20 4.76 -7.14 -19.03
N LEU A 21 3.66 -6.67 -18.44
CA LEU A 21 2.54 -7.51 -17.97
C LEU A 21 1.30 -7.39 -18.87
N GLY A 22 1.26 -6.38 -19.75
CA GLY A 22 0.20 -6.17 -20.73
C GLY A 22 -0.73 -5.00 -20.39
N MET A 23 -1.34 -4.42 -21.42
CA MET A 23 -2.19 -3.21 -21.30
C MET A 23 -3.41 -3.39 -20.39
N ASN A 24 -3.95 -4.62 -20.31
CA ASN A 24 -5.13 -4.95 -19.52
C ASN A 24 -4.78 -5.42 -18.09
N TYR A 25 -3.50 -5.38 -17.71
CA TYR A 25 -3.09 -5.83 -16.39
C TYR A 25 -3.55 -4.82 -15.33
N LEU A 26 -4.35 -5.29 -14.37
CA LEU A 26 -4.91 -4.46 -13.32
C LEU A 26 -3.83 -4.06 -12.31
N TRP A 27 -3.77 -2.77 -12.01
CA TRP A 27 -2.81 -2.17 -11.09
C TRP A 27 -3.49 -1.23 -10.12
N TYR A 28 -3.22 -1.42 -8.83
CA TYR A 28 -3.74 -0.66 -7.70
C TYR A 28 -2.57 0.05 -7.01
N PRO A 29 -2.25 1.27 -7.41
CA PRO A 29 -1.20 2.05 -6.76
C PRO A 29 -1.68 2.57 -5.40
N VAL A 30 -0.77 2.57 -4.42
CA VAL A 30 -0.91 3.25 -3.13
C VAL A 30 -0.07 4.53 -3.15
N VAL A 31 -0.47 5.57 -2.42
CA VAL A 31 0.31 6.81 -2.30
C VAL A 31 1.45 6.59 -1.30
N GLY A 32 2.70 6.79 -1.74
CA GLY A 32 3.91 6.89 -0.91
C GLY A 32 4.38 8.34 -0.74
N ASN A 33 5.45 8.54 0.04
CA ASN A 33 5.94 9.92 0.25
C ASN A 33 6.51 10.52 -1.04
N HIS A 34 7.01 9.70 -1.97
CA HIS A 34 7.51 10.21 -3.25
C HIS A 34 6.40 10.58 -4.25
N GLU A 35 5.13 10.28 -3.94
CA GLU A 35 4.00 10.80 -4.71
C GLU A 35 3.64 12.24 -4.30
N LEU A 36 4.06 12.70 -3.12
CA LEU A 36 3.72 14.02 -2.61
C LEU A 36 4.41 15.14 -3.42
N PRO A 37 3.75 16.31 -3.57
CA PRO A 37 4.30 17.40 -4.36
C PRO A 37 5.70 17.84 -3.89
N GLY A 38 6.68 17.76 -4.78
CA GLY A 38 8.07 18.16 -4.50
C GLY A 38 8.94 17.08 -3.82
N ASP A 39 8.39 15.93 -3.43
CA ASP A 39 9.14 14.88 -2.73
C ASP A 39 9.61 13.74 -3.64
N GLY A 40 9.10 13.64 -4.87
CA GLY A 40 9.54 12.65 -5.86
C GLY A 40 9.91 13.24 -7.22
N SER A 41 10.04 12.33 -8.19
CA SER A 41 10.25 12.63 -9.59
C SER A 41 8.91 13.05 -10.19
N GLU A 42 8.80 14.34 -10.54
CA GLU A 42 7.57 14.93 -11.07
C GLU A 42 7.84 15.67 -12.38
N VAL A 43 6.88 15.66 -13.30
CA VAL A 43 6.95 16.47 -14.54
C VAL A 43 6.80 17.95 -14.21
N TYR A 44 5.93 18.25 -13.24
CA TYR A 44 5.75 19.55 -12.59
C TYR A 44 5.23 19.31 -11.17
N TYR A 45 5.37 20.31 -10.30
CA TYR A 45 5.00 20.21 -8.89
C TYR A 45 3.57 19.67 -8.69
N GLY A 46 3.43 18.53 -8.02
CA GLY A 46 2.16 17.87 -7.71
C GLY A 46 1.59 16.98 -8.83
N SER A 47 2.28 16.83 -9.96
CA SER A 47 1.81 16.02 -11.09
C SER A 47 1.56 14.55 -10.76
N ASN A 48 2.25 14.00 -9.74
CA ASN A 48 2.04 12.62 -9.32
C ASN A 48 0.66 12.43 -8.65
N MET A 49 0.31 13.30 -7.71
CA MET A 49 -1.01 13.29 -7.08
C MET A 49 -2.13 13.62 -8.07
N GLU A 50 -1.92 14.57 -8.98
CA GLU A 50 -2.90 14.85 -10.04
C GLU A 50 -3.18 13.61 -10.91
N TRP A 51 -2.13 12.86 -11.27
CA TRP A 51 -2.28 11.62 -12.04
C TRP A 51 -3.05 10.56 -11.24
N LEU A 52 -2.74 10.39 -9.96
CA LEU A 52 -3.39 9.38 -9.11
C LEU A 52 -4.86 9.68 -8.83
N ARG A 53 -5.26 10.96 -8.74
CA ARG A 53 -6.67 11.35 -8.55
C ARG A 53 -7.55 11.02 -9.75
N VAL A 54 -6.99 10.96 -10.95
CA VAL A 54 -7.76 10.68 -12.19
C VAL A 54 -7.50 9.28 -12.74
N TYR A 55 -6.73 8.45 -12.04
CA TYR A 55 -6.48 7.08 -12.45
C TYR A 55 -7.76 6.23 -12.35
N ASN A 56 -7.98 5.35 -13.33
CA ASN A 56 -9.14 4.47 -13.32
C ASN A 56 -8.86 3.22 -12.46
N TYR A 57 -9.22 3.29 -11.18
CA TYR A 57 -9.10 2.17 -10.24
C TYR A 57 -10.13 1.05 -10.45
N ASP A 58 -11.21 1.30 -11.21
CA ASP A 58 -12.26 0.33 -11.53
C ASP A 58 -12.33 0.05 -13.05
N ALA A 59 -11.22 -0.48 -13.58
CA ALA A 59 -11.09 -0.70 -15.03
C ALA A 59 -12.06 -1.76 -15.60
N ASN A 60 -12.60 -2.64 -14.76
CA ASN A 60 -13.60 -3.64 -15.16
C ASN A 60 -15.03 -3.06 -15.17
N GLY A 61 -15.25 -1.95 -14.44
CA GLY A 61 -16.52 -1.29 -14.28
C GLY A 61 -17.34 -1.83 -13.11
N SER A 62 -18.18 -0.95 -12.57
CA SER A 62 -18.97 -1.21 -11.36
C SER A 62 -19.73 -2.53 -11.42
N GLY A 63 -19.55 -3.35 -10.39
CA GLY A 63 -20.16 -4.67 -10.25
C GLY A 63 -19.43 -5.81 -10.98
N THR A 64 -18.28 -5.54 -11.60
CA THR A 64 -17.42 -6.56 -12.23
C THR A 64 -16.10 -6.67 -11.48
N GLN A 65 -15.94 -7.74 -10.70
CA GLN A 65 -14.72 -7.93 -9.91
C GLN A 65 -13.44 -8.11 -10.76
N PRO A 66 -12.28 -7.64 -10.26
CA PRO A 66 -12.16 -6.78 -9.08
C PRO A 66 -12.79 -5.40 -9.30
N ASP A 67 -13.62 -4.95 -8.34
CA ASP A 67 -14.41 -3.73 -8.40
C ASP A 67 -14.27 -2.89 -7.13
N ILE A 68 -14.26 -1.57 -7.29
CA ILE A 68 -14.22 -0.62 -6.16
C ILE A 68 -15.57 -0.67 -5.44
N VAL A 69 -15.57 -1.08 -4.17
CA VAL A 69 -16.79 -1.23 -3.35
C VAL A 69 -16.99 -0.06 -2.39
N ASN A 70 -15.93 0.70 -2.10
CA ASN A 70 -16.00 1.89 -1.26
C ASN A 70 -14.93 2.91 -1.65
N THR A 71 -15.35 4.15 -1.87
CA THR A 71 -14.43 5.28 -2.10
C THR A 71 -13.97 5.88 -0.76
N GLY A 72 -12.83 6.55 -0.78
CA GLY A 72 -12.22 7.14 0.40
C GLY A 72 -13.05 8.23 1.06
N PRO A 73 -12.67 8.65 2.27
CA PRO A 73 -13.36 9.74 2.96
C PRO A 73 -13.08 11.09 2.30
N SER A 74 -13.80 12.13 2.72
CA SER A 74 -13.54 13.51 2.28
C SER A 74 -12.06 13.88 2.43
N GLY A 75 -11.48 14.59 1.47
CA GLY A 75 -10.04 14.93 1.49
C GLY A 75 -9.19 13.97 0.66
N CYS A 76 -9.53 12.67 0.61
CA CYS A 76 -8.85 11.68 -0.23
C CYS A 76 -9.78 10.62 -0.86
N PRO A 77 -10.90 11.00 -1.49
CA PRO A 77 -11.87 10.03 -2.01
C PRO A 77 -11.32 9.15 -3.15
N GLU A 78 -10.31 9.60 -3.89
CA GLU A 78 -9.70 8.86 -5.00
C GLU A 78 -8.43 8.08 -4.61
N THR A 79 -7.77 8.43 -3.49
CA THR A 79 -6.48 7.85 -3.10
C THR A 79 -6.57 6.93 -1.88
N THR A 80 -7.72 6.90 -1.22
CA THR A 80 -8.11 5.86 -0.27
C THR A 80 -9.34 5.15 -0.84
N TYR A 81 -9.37 3.82 -0.83
CA TYR A 81 -10.49 3.05 -1.39
C TYR A 81 -10.43 1.59 -0.95
N SER A 82 -11.53 0.85 -1.10
CA SER A 82 -11.53 -0.60 -0.98
C SER A 82 -12.15 -1.26 -2.21
N PHE A 83 -11.68 -2.47 -2.51
CA PHE A 83 -12.16 -3.29 -3.62
C PHE A 83 -12.25 -4.75 -3.21
N ASP A 84 -13.14 -5.48 -3.88
CA ASP A 84 -13.32 -6.90 -3.65
C ASP A 84 -12.76 -7.71 -4.81
N TYR A 85 -12.24 -8.90 -4.50
CA TYR A 85 -11.94 -9.91 -5.50
C TYR A 85 -12.12 -11.30 -4.90
N ASP A 86 -13.07 -12.08 -5.46
CA ASP A 86 -13.50 -13.36 -4.91
C ASP A 86 -13.90 -13.25 -3.42
N ASN A 87 -13.25 -14.02 -2.54
CA ASN A 87 -13.49 -14.07 -1.10
C ASN A 87 -12.59 -13.10 -0.31
N ALA A 88 -11.91 -12.18 -1.00
CA ALA A 88 -11.01 -11.22 -0.39
C ALA A 88 -11.51 -9.77 -0.52
N HIS A 89 -11.24 -9.00 0.53
CA HIS A 89 -11.45 -7.55 0.63
C HIS A 89 -10.09 -6.87 0.76
N PHE A 90 -9.82 -5.89 -0.10
CA PHE A 90 -8.57 -5.15 -0.11
C PHE A 90 -8.85 -3.69 0.19
N VAL A 91 -8.12 -3.14 1.16
CA VAL A 91 -8.22 -1.72 1.54
C VAL A 91 -6.91 -1.03 1.19
N VAL A 92 -6.97 0.02 0.38
CA VAL A 92 -5.84 0.89 0.04
C VAL A 92 -6.00 2.19 0.82
N LEU A 93 -5.01 2.48 1.68
CA LEU A 93 -4.96 3.68 2.50
C LEU A 93 -3.94 4.67 1.94
N ASN A 94 -4.31 5.94 1.90
CA ASN A 94 -3.37 7.04 1.77
C ASN A 94 -2.98 7.55 3.17
N ASP A 95 -1.82 7.14 3.66
CA ASP A 95 -1.31 7.54 4.98
C ASP A 95 -1.01 9.05 5.08
N TYR A 96 -1.06 9.79 3.96
CA TYR A 96 -0.83 11.24 3.87
C TYR A 96 -2.12 12.06 3.90
N CYS A 97 -3.27 11.41 4.14
CA CYS A 97 -4.60 12.01 4.11
C CYS A 97 -5.15 12.40 5.50
N ASP A 98 -5.83 13.56 5.54
CA ASP A 98 -6.80 13.91 6.58
C ASP A 98 -8.04 14.60 5.97
N ASN A 99 -8.88 15.23 6.79
CA ASN A 99 -10.10 15.90 6.34
C ASN A 99 -9.85 17.17 5.49
N HIS A 100 -8.62 17.66 5.39
CA HIS A 100 -8.20 18.83 4.62
C HIS A 100 -7.60 18.47 3.25
N GLY A 101 -7.20 17.21 3.02
CA GLY A 101 -6.61 16.79 1.74
C GLY A 101 -5.91 15.44 1.79
N ASP A 102 -5.37 15.04 0.63
CA ASP A 102 -4.72 13.75 0.38
C ASP A 102 -3.18 13.83 0.40
N ASN A 103 -2.62 14.96 0.82
CA ASN A 103 -1.18 15.24 0.85
C ASN A 103 -0.80 16.22 1.97
N VAL A 104 -1.37 16.01 3.16
CA VAL A 104 -1.39 16.99 4.28
C VAL A 104 -0.69 16.50 5.54
N THR A 105 -0.59 15.19 5.73
CA THR A 105 0.17 14.59 6.83
C THR A 105 1.55 14.14 6.33
N ASP A 106 2.42 13.74 7.25
CA ASP A 106 3.74 13.16 6.96
C ASP A 106 3.77 11.63 7.08
N GLY A 107 2.60 10.97 7.05
CA GLY A 107 2.46 9.52 7.16
C GLY A 107 1.91 9.09 8.52
N ASP A 108 0.59 9.18 8.69
CA ASP A 108 -0.13 8.82 9.91
C ASP A 108 -1.51 8.22 9.61
N ILE A 109 -2.00 7.37 10.51
CA ILE A 109 -3.42 6.96 10.52
C ILE A 109 -4.18 7.96 11.37
N THR A 110 -4.56 9.09 10.77
CA THR A 110 -5.34 10.15 11.43
C THR A 110 -6.70 9.64 11.92
N GLU A 111 -7.36 10.40 12.79
CA GLU A 111 -8.71 10.02 13.25
C GLU A 111 -9.70 9.93 12.08
N HIS A 112 -9.53 10.81 11.11
CA HIS A 112 -10.32 10.84 9.88
C HIS A 112 -10.19 9.54 9.08
N LEU A 113 -8.96 9.11 8.81
CA LEU A 113 -8.69 7.86 8.09
C LEU A 113 -9.08 6.62 8.90
N TYR A 114 -8.83 6.64 10.21
CA TYR A 114 -9.22 5.56 11.13
C TYR A 114 -10.74 5.32 11.15
N ASN A 115 -11.54 6.38 11.19
CA ASN A 115 -13.00 6.27 11.22
C ASN A 115 -13.56 5.71 9.90
N TRP A 116 -12.98 6.11 8.77
CA TRP A 116 -13.34 5.54 7.48
C TRP A 116 -13.00 4.05 7.42
N LEU A 117 -11.76 3.66 7.77
CA LEU A 117 -11.33 2.27 7.78
C LEU A 117 -12.20 1.41 8.73
N THR A 118 -12.54 1.93 9.91
CA THR A 118 -13.43 1.23 10.84
C THR A 118 -14.80 0.93 10.21
N SER A 119 -15.34 1.88 9.45
CA SER A 119 -16.64 1.74 8.79
C SER A 119 -16.57 0.75 7.63
N ASP A 120 -15.49 0.80 6.83
CA ASP A 120 -15.22 -0.09 5.71
C ASP A 120 -15.07 -1.55 6.17
N LEU A 121 -14.23 -1.80 7.18
CA LEU A 121 -14.04 -3.12 7.77
C LEU A 121 -15.30 -3.68 8.43
N ALA A 122 -16.19 -2.82 8.96
CA ALA A 122 -17.47 -3.25 9.52
C ALA A 122 -18.52 -3.59 8.45
N ALA A 123 -18.36 -3.08 7.23
CA ALA A 123 -19.30 -3.29 6.13
C ALA A 123 -19.00 -4.57 5.32
N THR A 124 -17.76 -5.05 5.33
CA THR A 124 -17.36 -6.26 4.60
C THR A 124 -17.69 -7.55 5.35
N ASN A 125 -17.98 -8.61 4.60
CA ASN A 125 -18.16 -9.98 5.10
C ASN A 125 -17.20 -10.97 4.42
N LYS A 126 -16.18 -10.47 3.70
CA LYS A 126 -15.18 -11.30 3.03
C LYS A 126 -14.32 -12.04 4.04
N GLU A 127 -13.86 -13.22 3.64
CA GLU A 127 -13.09 -14.12 4.51
C GLU A 127 -11.66 -13.63 4.72
N HIS A 128 -11.06 -13.07 3.66
CA HIS A 128 -9.68 -12.60 3.70
C HIS A 128 -9.65 -11.09 3.57
N ILE A 129 -9.11 -10.40 4.57
CA ILE A 129 -9.01 -8.94 4.55
C ILE A 129 -7.53 -8.56 4.52
N PHE A 130 -7.17 -7.72 3.56
CA PHE A 130 -5.82 -7.15 3.42
C PHE A 130 -5.92 -5.63 3.47
N VAL A 131 -5.09 -5.01 4.29
CA VAL A 131 -4.97 -3.55 4.34
C VAL A 131 -3.60 -3.18 3.80
N ILE A 132 -3.55 -2.17 2.94
CA ILE A 132 -2.34 -1.71 2.29
C ILE A 132 -2.18 -0.23 2.57
N GLY A 133 -1.02 0.15 3.09
CA GLY A 133 -0.58 1.55 3.18
C GLY A 133 0.87 1.62 2.73
N HIS A 134 1.47 2.79 2.85
CA HIS A 134 2.89 2.96 2.52
C HIS A 134 3.77 2.80 3.75
N GLN A 135 3.36 3.37 4.89
CA GLN A 135 4.17 3.50 6.09
C GLN A 135 4.06 2.28 7.01
N PRO A 136 5.16 1.55 7.31
CA PRO A 136 5.09 0.44 8.26
C PRO A 136 4.63 0.87 9.65
N ALA A 137 3.79 0.05 10.29
CA ALA A 137 3.40 0.20 11.70
C ALA A 137 4.56 -0.08 12.67
N TYR A 138 5.38 -1.07 12.30
CA TYR A 138 6.54 -1.51 13.06
C TYR A 138 7.70 -1.78 12.08
N PRO A 139 8.43 -0.74 11.62
CA PRO A 139 9.56 -0.91 10.71
C PRO A 139 10.53 -1.98 11.21
N GLN A 140 11.01 -2.84 10.30
CA GLN A 140 11.96 -3.90 10.59
C GLN A 140 13.23 -3.72 9.75
N PRO A 141 14.39 -4.22 10.22
CA PRO A 141 15.52 -4.46 9.35
C PRO A 141 15.14 -5.39 8.19
N ASP A 142 15.89 -5.27 7.10
CA ASP A 142 15.78 -6.17 5.96
C ASP A 142 16.00 -7.63 6.37
N ALA A 143 15.14 -8.54 5.92
CA ALA A 143 15.20 -9.94 6.32
C ALA A 143 16.40 -10.70 5.72
N ASP A 144 16.94 -10.24 4.59
CA ASP A 144 18.04 -10.92 3.91
C ASP A 144 19.41 -10.41 4.37
N ASN A 145 19.56 -9.08 4.48
CA ASN A 145 20.86 -8.46 4.76
C ASN A 145 20.93 -7.67 6.09
N GLY A 146 19.82 -7.58 6.83
CA GLY A 146 19.76 -6.90 8.13
C GLY A 146 19.88 -5.37 8.06
N ARG A 147 19.83 -4.76 6.86
CA ARG A 147 19.88 -3.30 6.70
C ARG A 147 18.72 -2.65 7.44
N ALA A 148 18.99 -1.70 8.32
CA ALA A 148 17.97 -0.94 9.02
C ALA A 148 17.81 0.45 8.38
N ARG A 149 16.66 0.73 7.79
CA ARG A 149 16.32 2.01 7.17
C ARG A 149 14.92 2.42 7.58
N LYS A 150 14.71 3.74 7.68
CA LYS A 150 13.40 4.34 7.99
C LYS A 150 12.75 3.79 9.26
N MET A 151 13.57 3.62 10.31
CA MET A 151 13.15 2.94 11.54
C MET A 151 12.39 3.85 12.52
N LYS A 152 12.21 5.13 12.20
CA LYS A 152 11.66 6.16 13.11
C LYS A 152 10.71 7.15 12.46
N ASP A 153 10.56 7.12 11.14
CA ASP A 153 9.79 8.05 10.32
C ASP A 153 8.67 7.33 9.56
N SER A 154 8.03 6.37 10.23
CA SER A 154 6.81 5.70 9.77
C SER A 154 5.70 5.90 10.79
N LEU A 155 4.63 5.09 10.75
CA LEU A 155 3.53 5.18 11.72
C LEU A 155 4.03 5.05 13.18
N ASN A 156 5.19 4.44 13.40
CA ASN A 156 5.81 4.37 14.73
C ASN A 156 6.26 5.74 15.30
N ALA A 157 6.30 6.80 14.49
CA ALA A 157 6.40 8.19 14.96
C ALA A 157 5.15 8.65 15.72
N TYR A 158 4.01 8.02 15.47
CA TYR A 158 2.70 8.29 16.07
C TYR A 158 2.19 7.08 16.87
N PRO A 159 2.85 6.68 17.99
CA PRO A 159 2.59 5.42 18.66
C PRO A 159 1.13 5.24 19.11
N VAL A 160 0.45 6.31 19.55
CA VAL A 160 -0.98 6.24 19.93
C VAL A 160 -1.86 5.90 18.73
N ASN A 161 -1.62 6.53 17.57
CA ASN A 161 -2.39 6.32 16.35
C ASN A 161 -2.06 4.96 15.70
N ARG A 162 -0.80 4.57 15.75
CA ARG A 162 -0.31 3.25 15.33
C ARG A 162 -0.92 2.12 16.17
N ASP A 163 -0.92 2.27 17.49
CA ASP A 163 -1.46 1.23 18.39
C ASP A 163 -2.97 1.06 18.22
N ARG A 164 -3.75 2.16 18.08
CA ARG A 164 -5.19 2.06 17.78
C ARG A 164 -5.43 1.40 16.43
N PHE A 165 -4.67 1.76 15.41
CA PHE A 165 -4.77 1.18 14.07
C PHE A 165 -4.50 -0.33 14.10
N TRP A 166 -3.42 -0.75 14.74
CA TRP A 166 -3.07 -2.17 14.84
C TRP A 166 -4.11 -2.99 15.60
N ASN A 167 -4.68 -2.42 16.67
CA ASN A 167 -5.76 -3.06 17.42
C ASN A 167 -7.04 -3.20 16.58
N LEU A 168 -7.36 -2.21 15.74
CA LEU A 168 -8.46 -2.29 14.79
C LEU A 168 -8.23 -3.45 13.81
N LEU A 169 -7.07 -3.49 13.14
CA LEU A 169 -6.72 -4.57 12.20
C LEU A 169 -6.88 -5.96 12.84
N LYS A 170 -6.36 -6.12 14.06
CA LYS A 170 -6.49 -7.36 14.83
C LYS A 170 -7.95 -7.71 15.10
N SER A 171 -8.74 -6.75 15.59
CA SER A 171 -10.15 -6.98 15.95
C SER A 171 -11.03 -7.31 14.75
N ALA A 172 -10.70 -6.77 13.57
CA ALA A 172 -11.40 -7.00 12.33
C ALA A 172 -10.94 -8.28 11.60
N GLY A 173 -9.97 -9.02 12.15
CA GLY A 173 -9.47 -10.25 11.52
C GLY A 173 -8.67 -10.01 10.24
N VAL A 174 -8.01 -8.85 10.12
CA VAL A 174 -7.14 -8.54 8.98
C VAL A 174 -5.97 -9.53 8.94
N VAL A 175 -5.79 -10.15 7.77
CA VAL A 175 -4.75 -11.17 7.54
C VAL A 175 -3.37 -10.52 7.51
N ALA A 176 -3.23 -9.45 6.73
CA ALA A 176 -1.97 -8.72 6.60
C ALA A 176 -2.17 -7.22 6.36
N TYR A 177 -1.28 -6.44 6.96
CA TYR A 177 -0.95 -5.07 6.57
C TYR A 177 0.26 -5.10 5.64
N ILE A 178 0.10 -4.63 4.40
CA ILE A 178 1.14 -4.59 3.39
C ILE A 178 1.65 -3.16 3.27
N CYS A 179 2.98 -2.97 3.29
CA CYS A 179 3.62 -1.66 3.35
C CYS A 179 4.94 -1.60 2.57
N GLY A 180 5.55 -0.41 2.54
CA GLY A 180 6.82 -0.13 1.87
C GLY A 180 7.70 0.80 2.70
N HIS A 181 8.08 1.95 2.12
CA HIS A 181 8.86 3.05 2.70
C HIS A 181 10.32 2.74 3.08
N THR A 182 10.58 1.63 3.75
CA THR A 182 11.89 1.30 4.34
C THR A 182 12.97 0.93 3.34
N HIS A 183 12.58 0.70 2.08
CA HIS A 183 13.42 0.10 1.05
C HIS A 183 13.91 -1.32 1.40
N ASN A 184 13.26 -2.01 2.34
CA ASN A 184 13.64 -3.33 2.80
C ASN A 184 12.53 -4.35 2.51
N TYR A 185 12.88 -5.63 2.54
CA TYR A 185 11.94 -6.73 2.71
C TYR A 185 11.81 -7.11 4.19
N SER A 186 10.59 -7.30 4.69
CA SER A 186 10.39 -8.00 5.97
C SER A 186 8.99 -8.58 6.08
N ALA A 187 8.86 -9.77 6.67
CA ALA A 187 7.57 -10.38 7.01
C ALA A 187 7.55 -10.74 8.50
N VAL A 188 6.68 -10.10 9.28
CA VAL A 188 6.60 -10.32 10.74
C VAL A 188 5.15 -10.41 11.19
N GLU A 189 4.83 -11.38 12.06
CA GLU A 189 3.52 -11.46 12.69
C GLU A 189 3.54 -10.70 14.03
N ILE A 190 2.61 -9.77 14.20
CA ILE A 190 2.51 -8.93 15.39
C ILE A 190 1.08 -9.03 15.91
N ASN A 191 0.91 -9.67 17.06
CA ASN A 191 -0.38 -9.82 17.74
C ASN A 191 -1.50 -10.44 16.87
N GLY A 192 -1.16 -11.34 15.95
CA GLY A 192 -2.11 -12.05 15.08
C GLY A 192 -2.37 -11.40 13.71
N VAL A 193 -1.66 -10.31 13.37
CA VAL A 193 -1.70 -9.67 12.06
C VAL A 193 -0.31 -9.70 11.45
N TRP A 194 -0.19 -10.08 10.17
CA TRP A 194 1.09 -10.00 9.47
C TRP A 194 1.37 -8.55 9.03
N GLN A 195 2.59 -8.06 9.25
CA GLN A 195 3.12 -6.91 8.53
C GLN A 195 4.05 -7.42 7.43
N LEU A 196 3.71 -7.12 6.18
CA LEU A 196 4.49 -7.51 5.01
C LEU A 196 5.04 -6.25 4.35
N ASN A 197 6.33 -6.02 4.50
CA ASN A 197 7.03 -4.87 3.94
C ASN A 197 7.72 -5.29 2.64
N SER A 198 7.37 -4.63 1.55
CA SER A 198 7.85 -4.88 0.18
C SER A 198 8.49 -3.62 -0.42
N GLY A 199 9.25 -2.88 0.39
CA GLY A 199 9.79 -1.57 0.01
C GLY A 199 10.95 -1.59 -0.99
N HIS A 200 11.51 -2.75 -1.32
CA HIS A 200 12.73 -2.88 -2.12
C HIS A 200 12.49 -3.07 -3.63
N ALA A 201 11.25 -2.93 -4.10
CA ALA A 201 10.86 -3.17 -5.49
C ALA A 201 11.55 -2.26 -6.54
N ARG A 202 12.22 -1.19 -6.13
CA ARG A 202 13.06 -0.37 -7.03
C ARG A 202 14.46 -0.94 -7.27
N GLY A 203 14.82 -2.02 -6.58
CA GLY A 203 16.16 -2.58 -6.62
C GLY A 203 17.22 -1.61 -6.08
N ALA A 204 18.46 -2.08 -6.05
CA ALA A 204 19.62 -1.45 -5.42
C ALA A 204 20.15 -0.17 -6.11
N TYR A 205 19.33 0.62 -6.80
CA TYR A 205 19.82 1.76 -7.62
C TYR A 205 20.43 2.92 -6.81
N ARG A 206 20.65 2.78 -5.51
CA ARG A 206 21.53 3.68 -4.75
C ARG A 206 22.56 3.03 -3.83
N ASP A 207 22.45 1.77 -3.48
CA ASP A 207 23.35 1.16 -2.51
C ASP A 207 23.67 -0.26 -2.93
N SER A 208 24.92 -0.49 -3.32
CA SER A 208 25.50 -1.78 -3.71
C SER A 208 25.01 -2.94 -2.83
N HIS A 209 24.83 -4.10 -3.47
CA HIS A 209 24.44 -5.44 -3.00
C HIS A 209 23.02 -5.86 -3.44
N ASP A 210 23.02 -6.64 -4.53
CA ASP A 210 22.04 -7.64 -5.00
C ASP A 210 20.56 -7.23 -5.02
N GLY A 211 20.08 -6.83 -6.21
CA GLY A 211 18.68 -6.51 -6.46
C GLY A 211 17.80 -7.76 -6.47
N VAL A 212 17.04 -7.95 -5.39
CA VAL A 212 15.89 -8.86 -5.34
C VAL A 212 14.64 -8.02 -5.55
N TYR A 213 13.79 -8.40 -6.51
CA TYR A 213 12.44 -7.86 -6.67
C TYR A 213 11.48 -8.83 -6.00
N ASP A 214 10.86 -8.45 -4.87
CA ASP A 214 9.80 -9.27 -4.29
C ASP A 214 8.46 -8.81 -4.83
N TYR A 215 7.75 -9.77 -5.38
CA TYR A 215 6.34 -9.66 -5.69
C TYR A 215 5.60 -10.50 -4.66
N ILE A 216 4.76 -9.88 -3.84
CA ILE A 216 3.79 -10.61 -3.04
C ILE A 216 2.60 -10.91 -3.96
N ASP A 217 2.59 -12.10 -4.55
CA ASP A 217 1.42 -12.63 -5.26
C ASP A 217 0.50 -13.32 -4.24
N ILE A 218 -0.59 -12.64 -3.87
CA ILE A 218 -1.59 -13.12 -2.89
C ILE A 218 -2.61 -14.06 -3.56
N ILE A 219 -2.56 -14.22 -4.89
CA ILE A 219 -3.70 -14.72 -5.66
C ILE A 219 -3.47 -16.19 -6.06
N HIS A 220 -3.65 -17.14 -5.12
CA HIS A 220 -4.14 -18.46 -5.56
C HIS A 220 -4.72 -19.44 -4.52
N SER A 221 -4.70 -19.22 -3.20
CA SER A 221 -5.12 -20.33 -2.30
C SER A 221 -5.67 -20.00 -0.91
N GLY A 222 -5.92 -18.73 -0.56
CA GLY A 222 -6.25 -18.39 0.83
C GLY A 222 -5.15 -18.74 1.83
N ARG A 223 -3.94 -19.03 1.33
CA ARG A 223 -2.70 -19.21 2.08
C ARG A 223 -1.67 -18.25 1.52
N LEU A 224 -1.02 -17.50 2.40
CA LEU A 224 0.24 -16.83 2.11
C LEU A 224 1.27 -17.92 1.77
N THR A 225 1.45 -18.20 0.49
CA THR A 225 2.60 -18.96 0.01
C THR A 225 3.61 -17.97 -0.54
N SER A 226 4.67 -17.70 0.21
CA SER A 226 5.85 -17.03 -0.33
C SER A 226 6.47 -17.95 -1.39
N LYS A 227 6.11 -17.76 -2.66
CA LYS A 227 6.88 -18.29 -3.79
C LYS A 227 7.76 -17.19 -4.32
N ILE A 228 8.95 -17.09 -3.72
CA ILE A 228 10.06 -16.32 -4.27
C ILE A 228 10.52 -17.08 -5.53
N LYS A 229 10.22 -16.53 -6.70
CA LYS A 229 10.81 -17.00 -7.95
C LYS A 229 11.81 -15.95 -8.41
N ALA A 230 13.07 -16.14 -8.03
CA ALA A 230 14.17 -15.39 -8.61
C ALA A 230 14.18 -15.63 -10.12
N LEU A 231 13.96 -14.58 -10.91
CA LEU A 231 14.33 -14.56 -12.32
C LEU A 231 15.77 -14.02 -12.37
N HIS A 232 16.71 -14.93 -12.63
CA HIS A 232 18.10 -14.61 -12.98
C HIS A 232 18.20 -14.23 -14.46
#